data_AF-A0A3L6FX45-F1
#
_entry.id   AF-A0A3L6FX45-F1
#
_cell.length_a   1.000
_cell.length_b   1.000
_cell.length_c   1.000
_cell.angle_alpha   90.00
_cell.angle_beta   90.00
_cell.angle_gamma   90.00
#
_symmetry.space_group_name_H-M   'P 1'
#
loop_
_entity.id
_entity.type
_entity.pdbx_description
1 polymer ?
#
loop_
_entity_poly.entity_id
_entity_poly.type
_entity_poly.pdbx_seq_one_letter_code
_entity_poly.pdbx_strand_id
1 'polypeptide(L)'
;MAVASTSPLSAKPATAPSPPAPVSGFLALPARRGRATRLGSAAAWRRLRVEAIWKQQEKQRAEVSVEESAPVREAAAPLDGVGADDPMVPSSDESWVVRLEQSVNIFLTESVIILLNTVYRDRNYARFFVLETIARVPYFAFISVLHMYETFGWWRRADYLKVHFAQSLNEFHHLLIMEELGGNAIWIDCFLARFMAFFYYFMTVAMYMLSPRMAYHFSECVERHAYSTYDKFLKLHEEELKTLPAPEAALNYYLNEDLYLFDNLYDVFVNIRDDEAEHCKTMKACQTHGTLRSPHSMPNCLEADTECVIPENDCEGIVDCVKKSLTK
;
A
#
# COMPACT_ATOMS: atom_id res chain seq x y z
N MET A 1 47.12 -56.65 -2.74
CA MET A 1 48.35 -57.36 -2.29
C MET A 1 49.51 -56.37 -2.33
N ALA A 2 50.34 -56.36 -1.27
CA ALA A 2 51.59 -55.57 -1.06
C ALA A 2 51.40 -54.04 -0.95
N VAL A 3 51.34 -53.37 0.22
CA VAL A 3 52.16 -53.29 1.46
C VAL A 3 53.40 -52.39 1.34
N ALA A 4 53.39 -51.23 2.04
CA ALA A 4 54.44 -50.68 2.95
C ALA A 4 54.10 -49.19 3.26
N SER A 5 53.72 -48.76 4.48
CA SER A 5 54.55 -48.51 5.69
C SER A 5 55.64 -47.46 5.43
N THR A 6 55.83 -46.32 6.12
CA THR A 6 55.67 -45.90 7.53
C THR A 6 55.71 -44.36 7.64
N SER A 7 55.02 -43.75 8.61
CA SER A 7 55.21 -42.36 9.11
C SER A 7 56.43 -42.26 10.07
N PRO A 8 56.76 -41.14 10.77
CA PRO A 8 56.46 -39.71 10.59
C PRO A 8 57.72 -38.82 10.65
N LEU A 9 57.64 -37.53 10.27
CA LEU A 9 58.69 -36.54 10.57
C LEU A 9 58.09 -35.24 11.12
N SER A 10 58.81 -34.75 12.13
CA SER A 10 58.43 -33.77 13.16
C SER A 10 58.15 -32.36 12.64
N ALA A 11 57.16 -31.72 13.27
CA ALA A 11 56.79 -30.32 13.11
C ALA A 11 57.87 -29.33 13.60
N LYS A 12 57.99 -28.18 12.92
CA LYS A 12 58.34 -26.86 13.48
C LYS A 12 57.63 -25.75 12.68
N PRO A 13 57.30 -24.61 13.32
CA PRO A 13 56.21 -23.72 12.89
C PRO A 13 56.67 -22.64 11.91
N ALA A 14 55.82 -22.33 10.92
CA ALA A 14 55.99 -21.17 10.05
C ALA A 14 55.27 -19.94 10.64
N THR A 15 56.02 -18.87 10.78
CA THR A 15 55.66 -17.55 11.29
C THR A 15 54.66 -16.83 10.37
N ALA A 16 53.68 -16.14 10.98
CA ALA A 16 52.66 -15.35 10.30
C ALA A 16 53.22 -14.10 9.60
N PRO A 17 52.64 -13.65 8.47
CA PRO A 17 53.03 -12.41 7.81
C PRO A 17 52.48 -11.17 8.55
N SER A 18 53.30 -10.13 8.66
CA SER A 18 53.00 -8.84 9.27
C SER A 18 52.01 -8.00 8.44
N PRO A 19 51.15 -7.15 9.08
CA PRO A 19 50.21 -6.29 8.37
C PRO A 19 50.89 -5.04 7.75
N PRO A 20 50.34 -4.48 6.65
CA PRO A 20 50.89 -3.29 6.01
C PRO A 20 50.58 -2.01 6.81
N ALA A 21 51.47 -1.01 6.70
CA ALA A 21 51.40 0.29 7.38
C ALA A 21 50.26 1.19 6.85
N PRO A 22 49.68 2.08 7.68
CA PRO A 22 48.59 2.95 7.26
C PRO A 22 49.08 4.16 6.46
N VAL A 23 48.37 4.45 5.38
CA VAL A 23 48.57 5.60 4.49
C VAL A 23 48.08 6.88 5.18
N SER A 24 48.95 7.88 5.26
CA SER A 24 48.66 9.18 5.88
C SER A 24 47.96 10.09 4.87
N GLY A 25 46.72 10.52 5.16
CA GLY A 25 46.01 11.46 4.29
C GLY A 25 44.52 11.60 4.59
N PHE A 26 44.14 12.19 5.73
CA PHE A 26 42.83 12.82 5.88
C PHE A 26 42.97 14.12 6.69
N LEU A 27 42.49 15.21 6.09
CA LEU A 27 42.43 16.56 6.67
C LEU A 27 41.56 16.55 7.93
N ALA A 28 42.10 17.10 9.03
CA ALA A 28 41.38 17.28 10.29
C ALA A 28 40.34 18.41 10.17
N LEU A 29 39.06 18.09 10.40
CA LEU A 29 37.98 19.07 10.60
C LEU A 29 38.12 19.73 11.99
N PRO A 30 37.92 21.05 12.13
CA PRO A 30 38.06 21.74 13.41
C PRO A 30 36.87 21.46 14.34
N ALA A 31 37.18 21.17 15.61
CA ALA A 31 36.21 20.94 16.67
C ALA A 31 35.33 22.19 16.91
N ARG A 32 34.01 22.04 16.75
CA ARG A 32 33.03 23.10 16.99
C ARG A 32 32.75 23.23 18.49
N ARG A 33 33.19 24.34 19.06
CA ARG A 33 32.95 24.80 20.44
C ARG A 33 31.45 24.89 20.73
N GLY A 34 30.98 24.13 21.72
CA GLY A 34 29.57 24.08 22.12
C GLY A 34 29.05 25.44 22.61
N ARG A 35 27.91 25.87 22.05
CA ARG A 35 27.12 27.02 22.53
C ARG A 35 26.00 26.47 23.40
N ALA A 36 26.04 26.76 24.70
CA ALA A 36 25.00 26.38 25.65
C ALA A 36 23.72 27.17 25.39
N THR A 37 22.73 26.56 24.75
CA THR A 37 21.34 27.04 24.73
C THR A 37 20.63 26.51 25.96
N ARG A 38 20.04 27.40 26.77
CA ARG A 38 19.19 27.05 27.91
C ARG A 38 17.97 26.26 27.40
N LEU A 39 18.03 24.94 27.50
CA LEU A 39 16.90 24.04 27.26
C LEU A 39 15.90 24.22 28.39
N GLY A 40 14.77 24.89 28.10
CA GLY A 40 13.56 24.67 28.89
C GLY A 40 13.21 23.19 28.83
N SER A 41 12.82 22.60 29.97
CA SER A 41 12.54 21.16 30.06
C SER A 41 11.67 20.71 28.89
N ALA A 42 12.09 19.67 28.18
CA ALA A 42 11.35 19.08 27.06
C ALA A 42 9.91 18.70 27.46
N ALA A 43 9.61 18.56 28.75
CA ALA A 43 8.27 18.35 29.28
C ALA A 43 7.36 19.60 29.18
N ALA A 44 7.92 20.81 29.27
CA ALA A 44 7.15 22.06 29.16
C ALA A 44 6.75 22.35 27.70
N TRP A 45 7.68 22.13 26.77
CA TRP A 45 7.40 22.22 25.33
C TRP A 45 6.41 21.16 24.86
N ARG A 46 6.47 19.95 25.43
CA ARG A 46 5.47 18.89 25.19
C ARG A 46 4.08 19.29 25.66
N ARG A 47 3.94 19.84 26.88
CA ARG A 47 2.63 20.29 27.39
C ARG A 47 1.99 21.39 26.54
N LEU A 48 2.78 22.40 26.17
CA LEU A 48 2.30 23.49 25.31
C LEU A 48 1.89 23.00 23.91
N ARG A 49 2.58 22.00 23.36
CA ARG A 49 2.25 21.40 22.06
C ARG A 49 0.99 20.55 22.12
N VAL A 50 0.81 19.76 23.19
CA VAL A 50 -0.40 18.97 23.43
C VAL A 50 -1.63 19.87 23.61
N GLU A 51 -1.51 20.96 24.37
CA GLU A 51 -2.60 21.93 24.53
C GLU A 51 -2.96 22.63 23.20
N ALA A 52 -1.98 22.89 22.33
CA ALA A 52 -2.23 23.46 21.02
C ALA A 52 -2.98 22.50 20.08
N ILE A 53 -2.63 21.21 20.11
CA ILE A 53 -3.30 20.15 19.32
C ILE A 53 -4.73 19.94 19.80
N TRP A 54 -4.96 19.89 21.13
CA TRP A 54 -6.31 19.78 21.70
C TRP A 54 -7.21 20.92 21.24
N LYS A 55 -6.72 22.17 21.29
CA LYS A 55 -7.45 23.35 20.81
C LYS A 55 -7.74 23.30 19.31
N GLN A 56 -6.82 22.74 18.52
CA GLN A 56 -7.01 22.61 17.08
C GLN A 56 -8.07 21.54 16.75
N GLN A 57 -8.12 20.46 17.51
CA GLN A 57 -9.11 19.38 17.35
C GLN A 57 -10.51 19.79 17.85
N GLU A 58 -10.60 20.56 18.94
CA GLU A 58 -11.86 21.19 19.37
C GLU A 58 -12.39 22.16 18.33
N LYS A 59 -11.50 22.96 17.71
CA LYS A 59 -11.88 23.88 16.65
C LYS A 59 -12.42 23.14 15.42
N GLN A 60 -11.78 22.06 14.99
CA GLN A 60 -12.29 21.24 13.88
C GLN A 60 -13.61 20.54 14.22
N ARG A 61 -13.78 20.04 15.45
CA ARG A 61 -15.05 19.44 15.90
C ARG A 61 -16.18 20.47 15.95
N ALA A 62 -15.88 21.71 16.33
CA ALA A 62 -16.84 22.81 16.35
C ALA A 62 -17.18 23.34 14.94
N GLU A 63 -16.24 23.31 14.00
CA GLU A 63 -16.49 23.69 12.60
C GLU A 63 -17.39 22.65 11.89
N VAL A 64 -17.14 21.36 12.13
CA VAL A 64 -17.96 20.26 11.56
C VAL A 64 -19.40 20.26 12.11
N SER A 65 -19.61 20.58 13.38
CA SER A 65 -20.96 20.63 13.96
C SER A 65 -21.80 21.82 13.51
N VAL A 66 -21.15 22.92 13.10
CA VAL A 66 -21.82 24.11 12.54
C VAL A 66 -22.23 23.87 11.08
N GLU A 67 -21.48 23.07 10.32
CA GLU A 67 -21.82 22.74 8.94
C GLU A 67 -23.01 21.75 8.84
N GLU A 68 -23.14 20.84 9.81
CA GLU A 68 -24.24 19.85 9.87
C GLU A 68 -25.62 20.46 10.19
N SER A 69 -25.66 21.68 10.74
CA SER A 69 -26.90 22.31 11.24
C SER A 69 -27.51 23.38 10.32
N ALA A 70 -26.99 23.56 9.10
CA ALA A 70 -27.60 24.43 8.11
C ALA A 70 -28.78 23.74 7.37
N PRO A 71 -30.00 24.30 7.35
CA PRO A 71 -31.15 23.65 6.74
C PRO A 71 -31.12 23.75 5.21
N VAL A 72 -31.23 22.59 4.54
CA VAL A 72 -31.46 22.46 3.11
C VAL A 72 -32.85 23.03 2.77
N ARG A 73 -32.91 24.11 1.98
CA ARG A 73 -34.16 24.63 1.40
C ARG A 73 -34.48 23.86 0.12
N GLU A 74 -35.58 23.12 0.14
CA GLU A 74 -36.30 22.68 -1.05
C GLU A 74 -36.79 23.89 -1.87
N ALA A 75 -36.51 23.89 -3.17
CA ALA A 75 -37.27 24.64 -4.15
C ALA A 75 -37.25 23.87 -5.48
N ALA A 76 -38.41 23.34 -5.85
CA ALA A 76 -38.64 22.69 -7.13
C ALA A 76 -39.13 23.68 -8.20
N ALA A 77 -38.83 23.33 -9.46
CA ALA A 77 -39.53 23.64 -10.71
C ALA A 77 -38.96 24.80 -11.59
N PRO A 78 -39.22 24.81 -12.92
CA PRO A 78 -38.23 24.39 -13.92
C PRO A 78 -38.05 25.43 -15.05
N LEU A 79 -36.87 25.54 -15.67
CA LEU A 79 -36.72 26.29 -16.93
C LEU A 79 -35.68 25.69 -17.87
N ASP A 80 -36.08 25.71 -19.13
CA ASP A 80 -35.50 25.14 -20.33
C ASP A 80 -34.11 25.67 -20.71
N GLY A 81 -33.35 24.80 -21.38
CA GLY A 81 -32.57 25.20 -22.56
C GLY A 81 -31.07 25.43 -22.39
N VAL A 82 -30.34 24.74 -23.27
CA VAL A 82 -29.03 25.08 -23.87
C VAL A 82 -27.79 24.44 -23.23
N GLY A 83 -27.27 23.42 -23.94
CA GLY A 83 -25.84 23.14 -24.07
C GLY A 83 -25.21 22.24 -23.01
N ALA A 84 -25.60 20.97 -22.96
CA ALA A 84 -24.80 19.95 -22.28
C ALA A 84 -23.91 19.24 -23.33
N ASP A 85 -22.60 19.45 -23.21
CA ASP A 85 -21.63 18.49 -23.71
C ASP A 85 -21.88 17.16 -22.99
N ASP A 86 -22.30 16.15 -23.76
CA ASP A 86 -22.67 14.82 -23.25
C ASP A 86 -21.50 14.17 -22.47
N PRO A 87 -21.71 13.75 -21.21
CA PRO A 87 -20.83 12.76 -20.59
C PRO A 87 -21.00 11.46 -21.38
N MET A 88 -19.91 10.98 -21.97
CA MET A 88 -19.86 9.78 -22.81
C MET A 88 -20.54 8.58 -22.12
N VAL A 89 -21.79 8.29 -22.49
CA VAL A 89 -22.52 7.09 -22.07
C VAL A 89 -21.89 5.90 -22.81
N PRO A 90 -21.39 4.86 -22.10
CA PRO A 90 -20.78 3.73 -22.76
C PRO A 90 -21.82 3.02 -23.64
N SER A 91 -21.42 2.72 -24.87
CA SER A 91 -22.27 1.99 -25.83
C SER A 91 -22.74 0.65 -25.22
N SER A 92 -23.89 0.13 -25.68
CA SER A 92 -24.46 -1.14 -25.19
C SER A 92 -23.47 -2.30 -25.26
N ASP A 93 -22.53 -2.24 -26.19
CA ASP A 93 -21.49 -3.24 -26.38
C ASP A 93 -20.37 -3.16 -25.32
N GLU A 94 -19.99 -1.96 -24.88
CA GLU A 94 -19.02 -1.83 -23.79
C GLU A 94 -19.61 -2.22 -22.43
N SER A 95 -20.91 -1.98 -22.23
CA SER A 95 -21.62 -2.33 -20.99
C SER A 95 -21.61 -3.84 -20.71
N TRP A 96 -21.80 -4.69 -21.72
CA TRP A 96 -21.79 -6.14 -21.49
C TRP A 96 -20.39 -6.68 -21.20
N VAL A 97 -19.35 -6.12 -21.85
CA VAL A 97 -17.95 -6.49 -21.59
C VAL A 97 -17.59 -6.14 -20.15
N VAL A 98 -17.92 -4.93 -19.70
CA VAL A 98 -17.72 -4.49 -18.32
C VAL A 98 -18.39 -5.46 -17.33
N ARG A 99 -19.63 -5.87 -17.60
CA ARG A 99 -20.38 -6.80 -16.73
C ARG A 99 -19.80 -8.21 -16.74
N LEU A 100 -19.31 -8.68 -17.89
CA LEU A 100 -18.66 -9.98 -18.01
C LEU A 100 -17.34 -9.98 -17.24
N GLU A 101 -16.50 -8.96 -17.41
CA GLU A 101 -15.25 -8.78 -16.66
C GLU A 101 -15.51 -8.78 -15.16
N GLN A 102 -16.47 -7.98 -14.69
CA GLN A 102 -16.85 -7.94 -13.28
C GLN A 102 -17.34 -9.31 -12.79
N SER A 103 -18.15 -10.02 -13.58
CA SER A 103 -18.63 -11.36 -13.23
C SER A 103 -17.50 -12.38 -13.12
N VAL A 104 -16.54 -12.36 -14.04
CA VAL A 104 -15.36 -13.25 -14.02
C VAL A 104 -14.50 -12.93 -12.80
N ASN A 105 -14.26 -11.66 -12.53
CA ASN A 105 -13.49 -11.20 -11.37
C ASN A 105 -14.13 -11.66 -10.06
N ILE A 106 -15.43 -11.44 -9.89
CA ILE A 106 -16.18 -11.88 -8.70
C ILE A 106 -16.09 -13.41 -8.56
N PHE A 107 -16.30 -14.16 -9.65
CA PHE A 107 -16.23 -15.62 -9.62
C PHE A 107 -14.84 -16.14 -9.20
N LEU A 108 -13.77 -15.57 -9.75
CA LEU A 108 -12.40 -15.94 -9.39
C LEU A 108 -12.09 -15.64 -7.93
N THR A 109 -12.46 -14.45 -7.46
CA THR A 109 -12.25 -14.03 -6.06
C THR A 109 -13.02 -14.93 -5.11
N GLU A 110 -14.32 -15.18 -5.34
CA GLU A 110 -15.14 -16.07 -4.50
C GLU A 110 -14.61 -17.51 -4.47
N SER A 111 -14.11 -18.02 -5.61
CA SER A 111 -13.53 -19.36 -5.68
C SER A 111 -12.29 -19.49 -4.78
N VAL A 112 -11.41 -18.50 -4.82
CA VAL A 112 -10.19 -18.45 -3.99
C VAL A 112 -10.55 -18.31 -2.50
N ILE A 113 -11.54 -17.47 -2.19
CA ILE A 113 -12.06 -17.26 -0.84
C ILE A 113 -12.60 -18.55 -0.23
N ILE A 114 -13.43 -19.29 -0.98
CA ILE A 114 -14.03 -20.55 -0.51
C ILE A 114 -12.93 -21.58 -0.22
N LEU A 115 -11.92 -21.65 -1.10
CA LEU A 115 -10.77 -22.53 -0.92
C LEU A 115 -10.00 -22.17 0.36
N LEU A 116 -9.63 -20.90 0.54
CA LEU A 116 -8.88 -20.42 1.71
C LEU A 116 -9.66 -20.65 3.01
N ASN A 117 -10.96 -20.32 3.05
CA ASN A 117 -11.79 -20.55 4.23
C ASN A 117 -11.97 -22.03 4.56
N THR A 118 -11.91 -22.91 3.56
CA THR A 118 -11.99 -24.35 3.78
C THR A 118 -10.67 -24.91 4.31
N VAL A 119 -9.54 -24.46 3.77
CA VAL A 119 -8.20 -24.92 4.17
C VAL A 119 -7.80 -24.40 5.56
N TYR A 120 -8.18 -23.16 5.90
CA TYR A 120 -7.72 -22.48 7.12
C TYR A 120 -8.83 -22.22 8.17
N ARG A 121 -9.90 -23.02 8.19
CA ARG A 121 -11.09 -22.79 9.03
C ARG A 121 -10.79 -22.46 10.50
N ASP A 122 -9.83 -23.15 11.11
CA ASP A 122 -9.50 -23.02 12.55
C ASP A 122 -8.13 -22.35 12.79
N ARG A 123 -7.51 -21.78 11.76
CA ARG A 123 -6.14 -21.22 11.81
C ARG A 123 -6.10 -19.77 11.34
N ASN A 124 -6.69 -18.89 12.14
CA ASN A 124 -6.88 -17.47 11.80
C ASN A 124 -5.57 -16.75 11.41
N TYR A 125 -4.53 -16.80 12.25
CA TYR A 125 -3.26 -16.09 11.95
C TYR A 125 -2.54 -16.63 10.71
N ALA A 126 -2.63 -17.94 10.43
CA ALA A 126 -2.08 -18.52 9.22
C ALA A 126 -2.88 -18.08 7.98
N ARG A 127 -4.21 -18.01 8.09
CA ARG A 127 -5.07 -17.47 7.03
C ARG A 127 -4.70 -16.02 6.72
N PHE A 128 -4.59 -15.18 7.75
CA PHE A 128 -4.20 -13.77 7.58
C PHE A 128 -2.81 -13.66 6.95
N PHE A 129 -1.80 -14.37 7.45
CA PHE A 129 -0.47 -14.40 6.84
C PHE A 129 -0.49 -14.73 5.33
N VAL A 130 -1.27 -15.74 4.93
CA VAL A 130 -1.40 -16.10 3.50
C VAL A 130 -2.13 -15.01 2.71
N LEU A 131 -3.18 -14.40 3.28
CA LEU A 131 -3.91 -13.30 2.66
C LEU A 131 -3.00 -12.08 2.47
N GLU A 132 -2.31 -11.62 3.50
CA GLU A 132 -1.37 -10.47 3.43
C GLU A 132 -0.22 -10.72 2.43
N THR A 133 0.25 -11.97 2.34
CA THR A 133 1.27 -12.34 1.34
C THR A 133 0.75 -12.16 -0.09
N ILE A 134 -0.53 -12.40 -0.31
CA ILE A 134 -1.18 -12.32 -1.63
C ILE A 134 -1.67 -10.89 -1.90
N ALA A 135 -2.24 -10.21 -0.92
CA ALA A 135 -2.85 -8.87 -1.01
C ALA A 135 -1.85 -7.81 -1.48
N ARG A 136 -0.57 -7.94 -1.13
CA ARG A 136 0.48 -7.03 -1.62
C ARG A 136 0.86 -7.17 -3.10
N VAL A 137 0.58 -8.31 -3.73
CA VAL A 137 1.07 -8.64 -5.07
C VAL A 137 0.52 -7.73 -6.17
N PRO A 138 -0.79 -7.38 -6.19
CA PRO A 138 -1.36 -6.50 -7.20
C PRO A 138 -0.70 -5.14 -7.24
N TYR A 139 -0.41 -4.55 -6.09
CA TYR A 139 0.23 -3.24 -6.01
C TYR A 139 1.60 -3.23 -6.68
N PHE A 140 2.43 -4.24 -6.41
CA PHE A 140 3.71 -4.41 -7.08
C PHE A 140 3.54 -4.65 -8.59
N ALA A 141 2.56 -5.46 -9.00
CA ALA A 141 2.23 -5.67 -10.41
C ALA A 141 1.86 -4.35 -11.11
N PHE A 142 0.99 -3.54 -10.52
CA PHE A 142 0.56 -2.25 -11.08
C PHE A 142 1.73 -1.28 -11.22
N ILE A 143 2.57 -1.17 -10.19
CA ILE A 143 3.80 -0.36 -10.22
C ILE A 143 4.71 -0.82 -11.36
N SER A 144 4.91 -2.13 -11.53
CA SER A 144 5.81 -2.67 -12.56
C SER A 144 5.33 -2.34 -13.97
N VAL A 145 4.02 -2.43 -14.23
CA VAL A 145 3.44 -2.06 -15.54
C VAL A 145 3.49 -0.55 -15.75
N LEU A 146 3.19 0.25 -14.73
CA LEU A 146 3.29 1.72 -14.81
C LEU A 146 4.72 2.15 -15.11
N HIS A 147 5.74 1.57 -14.45
CA HIS A 147 7.16 1.84 -14.77
C HIS A 147 7.51 1.45 -16.21
N MET A 148 6.99 0.33 -16.70
CA MET A 148 7.20 -0.09 -18.09
C MET A 148 6.56 0.91 -19.07
N TYR A 149 5.34 1.38 -18.80
CA TYR A 149 4.67 2.39 -19.61
C TYR A 149 5.40 3.74 -19.59
N GLU A 150 5.97 4.14 -18.45
CA GLU A 150 6.83 5.33 -18.36
C GLU A 150 8.10 5.18 -19.21
N THR A 151 8.71 4.00 -19.19
CA THR A 151 9.92 3.68 -19.97
C THR A 151 9.65 3.73 -21.47
N PHE A 152 8.48 3.27 -21.92
CA PHE A 152 8.05 3.36 -23.32
C PHE A 152 7.51 4.75 -23.71
N GLY A 153 7.36 5.66 -22.74
CA GLY A 153 6.82 7.00 -22.98
C GLY A 153 5.31 7.02 -23.25
N TRP A 154 4.60 5.95 -22.89
CA TRP A 154 3.15 5.83 -23.13
C TRP A 154 2.32 6.57 -22.08
N TRP A 155 2.71 6.49 -20.81
CA TRP A 155 1.94 7.09 -19.73
C TRP A 155 2.87 7.49 -18.57
N ARG A 156 2.66 8.67 -17.98
CA ARG A 156 3.48 9.21 -16.87
C ARG A 156 2.58 9.79 -15.79
N ARG A 157 2.34 9.04 -14.71
CA ARG A 157 1.48 9.47 -13.60
C ARG A 157 2.10 9.08 -12.26
N ALA A 158 2.90 9.99 -11.71
CA ALA A 158 3.56 9.80 -10.43
C ALA A 158 2.59 9.55 -9.26
N ASP A 159 1.36 10.02 -9.35
CA ASP A 159 0.37 9.92 -8.28
C ASP A 159 -0.10 8.47 -8.07
N TYR A 160 -0.38 7.75 -9.16
CA TYR A 160 -0.75 6.32 -9.09
C TYR A 160 0.41 5.49 -8.58
N LEU A 161 1.64 5.81 -9.00
CA LEU A 161 2.84 5.12 -8.55
C LEU A 161 3.04 5.27 -7.04
N LYS A 162 2.87 6.48 -6.50
CA LYS A 162 2.98 6.76 -5.06
C LYS A 162 1.92 6.02 -4.25
N VAL A 163 0.67 6.04 -4.73
CA VAL A 163 -0.44 5.38 -4.04
C VAL A 163 -0.21 3.87 -3.97
N HIS A 164 0.08 3.21 -5.09
CA HIS A 164 0.33 1.76 -5.10
C HIS A 164 1.56 1.39 -4.28
N PHE A 165 2.59 2.25 -4.25
CA PHE A 165 3.77 2.02 -3.41
C PHE A 165 3.42 2.10 -1.92
N ALA A 166 2.64 3.10 -1.51
CA ALA A 166 2.18 3.24 -0.14
C ALA A 166 1.33 2.05 0.29
N GLN A 167 0.39 1.59 -0.55
CA GLN A 167 -0.42 0.41 -0.27
C GLN A 167 0.45 -0.85 -0.17
N SER A 168 1.38 -1.06 -1.10
CA SER A 168 2.31 -2.20 -1.05
C SER A 168 3.18 -2.23 0.22
N LEU A 169 3.47 -1.06 0.82
CA LEU A 169 4.18 -0.95 2.08
C LEU A 169 3.25 -1.16 3.28
N ASN A 170 2.01 -0.68 3.25
CA ASN A 170 1.03 -0.95 4.32
C ASN A 170 0.77 -2.46 4.46
N GLU A 171 0.46 -3.15 3.35
CA GLU A 171 0.31 -4.61 3.28
C GLU A 171 1.57 -5.37 3.75
N PHE A 172 2.76 -4.79 3.53
CA PHE A 172 4.00 -5.38 4.04
C PHE A 172 4.03 -5.39 5.57
N HIS A 173 3.60 -4.28 6.19
CA HIS A 173 3.57 -4.18 7.64
C HIS A 173 2.50 -5.09 8.24
N HIS A 174 1.34 -5.24 7.60
CA HIS A 174 0.35 -6.26 7.98
C HIS A 174 0.96 -7.66 7.96
N LEU A 175 1.70 -8.02 6.90
CA LEU A 175 2.40 -9.30 6.81
C LEU A 175 3.38 -9.51 7.97
N LEU A 176 4.20 -8.51 8.31
CA LEU A 176 5.16 -8.60 9.43
C LEU A 176 4.45 -8.81 10.77
N ILE A 177 3.32 -8.15 10.98
CA ILE A 177 2.47 -8.35 12.16
C ILE A 177 1.98 -9.80 12.23
N MET A 178 1.49 -10.35 11.11
CA MET A 178 1.02 -11.74 11.06
C MET A 178 2.16 -12.76 11.25
N GLU A 179 3.38 -12.45 10.80
CA GLU A 179 4.57 -13.27 11.05
C GLU A 179 4.92 -13.30 12.55
N GLU A 180 4.87 -12.16 13.24
CA GLU A 180 5.12 -12.08 14.68
C GLU A 180 4.06 -12.83 15.50
N LEU A 181 2.80 -12.81 15.04
CA LEU A 181 1.70 -13.60 15.62
C LEU A 181 1.78 -15.10 15.30
N GLY A 182 2.83 -15.56 14.61
CA GLY A 182 3.06 -16.97 14.30
C GLY A 182 2.31 -17.49 13.08
N GLY A 183 1.82 -16.62 12.20
CA GLY A 183 1.15 -16.99 10.96
C GLY A 183 2.03 -17.80 10.00
N ASN A 184 3.35 -17.63 10.08
CA ASN A 184 4.35 -18.34 9.27
C ASN A 184 4.92 -19.61 9.93
N ALA A 185 4.30 -20.11 11.01
CA ALA A 185 4.83 -21.23 11.80
C ALA A 185 4.96 -22.54 10.99
N ILE A 186 4.10 -22.76 10.00
CA ILE A 186 4.08 -23.99 9.19
C ILE A 186 4.63 -23.71 7.80
N TRP A 187 5.70 -24.42 7.43
CA TRP A 187 6.38 -24.26 6.15
C TRP A 187 5.48 -24.48 4.93
N ILE A 188 4.51 -25.39 5.02
CA ILE A 188 3.59 -25.68 3.91
C ILE A 188 2.76 -24.45 3.56
N ASP A 189 2.30 -23.69 4.55
CA ASP A 189 1.51 -22.47 4.33
C ASP A 189 2.38 -21.39 3.70
N CYS A 190 3.62 -21.24 4.17
CA CYS A 190 4.61 -20.35 3.57
C CYS A 190 4.93 -20.71 2.11
N PHE A 191 5.11 -21.99 1.81
CA PHE A 191 5.34 -22.46 0.46
C PHE A 191 4.14 -22.18 -0.44
N LEU A 192 2.93 -22.52 0.02
CA LEU A 192 1.69 -22.31 -0.72
C LEU A 192 1.44 -20.82 -0.99
N ALA A 193 1.62 -19.96 0.00
CA ALA A 193 1.46 -18.51 -0.15
C ALA A 193 2.40 -17.95 -1.23
N ARG A 194 3.69 -18.30 -1.17
CA ARG A 194 4.70 -17.85 -2.15
C ARG A 194 4.42 -18.40 -3.55
N PHE A 195 4.00 -19.66 -3.64
CA PHE A 195 3.65 -20.30 -4.91
C PHE A 195 2.43 -19.62 -5.55
N MET A 196 1.37 -19.36 -4.78
CA MET A 196 0.19 -18.63 -5.26
C MET A 196 0.55 -17.19 -5.66
N ALA A 197 1.33 -16.48 -4.83
CA ALA A 197 1.79 -15.12 -5.12
C ALA A 197 2.56 -15.02 -6.45
N PHE A 198 3.38 -16.01 -6.77
CA PHE A 198 4.12 -16.06 -8.05
C PHE A 198 3.17 -16.08 -9.26
N PHE A 199 2.19 -16.98 -9.30
CA PHE A 199 1.25 -17.03 -10.44
C PHE A 199 0.30 -15.85 -10.44
N TYR A 200 -0.12 -15.40 -9.25
CA TYR A 200 -0.99 -14.25 -9.10
C TYR A 200 -0.33 -12.98 -9.64
N TYR A 201 0.98 -12.79 -9.46
CA TYR A 201 1.73 -11.67 -10.04
C TYR A 201 1.58 -11.62 -11.57
N PHE A 202 1.86 -12.71 -12.28
CA PHE A 202 1.76 -12.72 -13.74
C PHE A 202 0.33 -12.53 -14.23
N MET A 203 -0.64 -13.14 -13.54
CA MET A 203 -2.05 -12.95 -13.84
C MET A 203 -2.45 -11.46 -13.71
N THR A 204 -2.06 -10.80 -12.61
CA THR A 204 -2.41 -9.40 -12.36
C THR A 204 -1.68 -8.45 -13.30
N VAL A 205 -0.42 -8.72 -13.65
CA VAL A 205 0.32 -7.99 -14.69
C VAL A 205 -0.42 -8.08 -16.03
N ALA A 206 -0.82 -9.28 -16.45
CA ALA A 206 -1.58 -9.47 -17.69
C ALA A 206 -2.94 -8.75 -17.64
N MET A 207 -3.67 -8.90 -16.53
CA MET A 207 -4.97 -8.25 -16.32
C MET A 207 -4.86 -6.73 -16.40
N TYR A 208 -3.85 -6.14 -15.75
CA TYR A 208 -3.63 -4.69 -15.72
C TYR A 208 -3.18 -4.14 -17.08
N MET A 209 -2.35 -4.90 -17.83
CA MET A 209 -1.96 -4.49 -19.19
C MET A 209 -3.15 -4.50 -20.16
N LEU A 210 -4.05 -5.47 -20.01
CA LEU A 210 -5.27 -5.59 -20.83
C LEU A 210 -6.30 -4.52 -20.48
N SER A 211 -6.62 -4.37 -19.19
CA SER A 211 -7.62 -3.43 -18.69
C SER A 211 -7.32 -3.03 -17.25
N PRO A 212 -6.75 -1.83 -17.02
CA PRO A 212 -6.51 -1.32 -15.67
C PRO A 212 -7.79 -1.24 -14.83
N ARG A 213 -8.92 -0.88 -15.45
CA ARG A 213 -10.24 -0.83 -14.79
C ARG A 213 -10.64 -2.21 -14.25
N MET A 214 -10.48 -3.26 -15.05
CA MET A 214 -10.76 -4.64 -14.64
C MET A 214 -9.85 -5.05 -13.47
N ALA A 215 -8.55 -4.75 -13.55
CA ALA A 215 -7.61 -5.08 -12.50
C ALA A 215 -7.90 -4.34 -11.17
N TYR A 216 -8.25 -3.05 -11.21
CA TYR A 216 -8.64 -2.31 -10.01
C TYR A 216 -9.94 -2.82 -9.39
N HIS A 217 -10.93 -3.22 -10.20
CA HIS A 217 -12.15 -3.84 -9.69
C HIS A 217 -11.87 -5.21 -9.05
N PHE A 218 -10.96 -6.00 -9.63
CA PHE A 218 -10.52 -7.26 -9.03
C PHE A 218 -9.91 -7.04 -7.65
N SER A 219 -8.94 -6.11 -7.54
CA SER A 219 -8.33 -5.74 -6.27
C SER A 219 -9.35 -5.20 -5.27
N GLU A 220 -10.28 -4.33 -5.68
CA GLU A 220 -11.37 -3.85 -4.81
C GLU A 220 -12.18 -5.01 -4.18
N CYS A 221 -12.46 -6.07 -4.95
CA CYS A 221 -13.16 -7.24 -4.44
C CYS A 221 -12.33 -8.00 -3.40
N VAL A 222 -11.02 -8.10 -3.60
CA VAL A 222 -10.09 -8.71 -2.63
C VAL A 222 -10.07 -7.91 -1.33
N GLU A 223 -9.92 -6.59 -1.38
CA GLU A 223 -9.86 -5.76 -0.15
C GLU A 223 -11.18 -5.73 0.61
N ARG A 224 -12.31 -5.70 -0.12
CA ARG A 224 -13.63 -5.84 0.53
C ARG A 224 -13.74 -7.16 1.29
N HIS A 225 -13.16 -8.23 0.76
CA HIS A 225 -13.14 -9.51 1.45
C HIS A 225 -12.19 -9.50 2.65
N ALA A 226 -11.01 -8.90 2.54
CA ALA A 226 -10.07 -8.72 3.64
C ALA A 226 -10.74 -7.95 4.80
N TYR A 227 -11.34 -6.80 4.51
CA TYR A 227 -12.13 -6.01 5.46
C TYR A 227 -13.19 -6.87 6.18
N SER A 228 -14.01 -7.61 5.43
CA SER A 228 -15.06 -8.44 6.03
C SER A 228 -14.49 -9.56 6.91
N THR A 229 -13.31 -10.09 6.56
CA THR A 229 -12.64 -11.14 7.32
C THR A 229 -12.11 -10.61 8.65
N TYR A 230 -11.48 -9.44 8.64
CA TYR A 230 -11.02 -8.77 9.85
C TYR A 230 -12.17 -8.33 10.75
N ASP A 231 -13.23 -7.73 10.18
CA ASP A 231 -14.42 -7.32 10.96
C ASP A 231 -15.10 -8.51 11.66
N LYS A 232 -15.21 -9.65 10.97
CA LYS A 232 -15.73 -10.89 11.58
C LYS A 232 -14.81 -11.40 12.70
N PHE A 233 -13.51 -11.40 12.48
CA PHE A 233 -12.53 -11.86 13.47
C PHE A 233 -12.56 -11.00 14.74
N LEU A 234 -12.58 -9.67 14.59
CA LEU A 234 -12.70 -8.71 15.69
C LEU A 234 -13.95 -8.98 16.54
N LYS A 235 -15.11 -9.19 15.90
CA LYS A 235 -16.38 -9.47 16.60
C LYS A 235 -16.39 -10.81 17.34
N LEU A 236 -15.67 -11.81 16.83
CA LEU A 236 -15.63 -13.14 17.43
C LEU A 236 -14.63 -13.24 18.58
N HIS A 237 -13.52 -12.49 18.53
CA HIS A 237 -12.40 -12.59 19.48
C HIS A 237 -12.16 -11.31 20.30
N GLU A 238 -13.15 -10.41 20.39
CA GLU A 238 -13.00 -9.10 21.06
C GLU A 238 -12.42 -9.19 22.47
N GLU A 239 -12.98 -10.06 23.31
CA GLU A 239 -12.55 -10.21 24.72
C GLU A 239 -11.11 -10.74 24.82
N GLU A 240 -10.76 -11.71 23.98
CA GLU A 240 -9.42 -12.31 23.96
C GLU A 240 -8.37 -11.29 23.49
N LEU A 241 -8.64 -10.61 22.37
CA LEU A 241 -7.71 -9.66 21.75
C LEU A 241 -7.43 -8.44 22.64
N LYS A 242 -8.41 -8.01 23.45
CA LYS A 242 -8.22 -6.92 24.43
C LYS A 242 -7.29 -7.28 25.58
N THR A 243 -7.09 -8.57 25.86
CA THR A 243 -6.18 -9.03 26.93
C THR A 243 -4.73 -9.19 26.46
N LEU A 244 -4.53 -9.30 25.15
CA LEU A 244 -3.22 -9.54 24.55
C LEU A 244 -2.50 -8.21 24.25
N PRO A 245 -1.18 -8.14 24.45
CA PRO A 245 -0.40 -6.95 24.11
C PRO A 245 -0.28 -6.79 22.58
N ALA A 246 -0.10 -5.56 22.13
CA ALA A 246 0.23 -5.27 20.74
C ALA A 246 1.62 -5.83 20.36
N PRO A 247 1.79 -6.43 19.16
CA PRO A 247 3.07 -6.94 18.68
C PRO A 247 4.05 -5.81 18.36
N GLU A 248 5.34 -6.08 18.47
CA GLU A 248 6.41 -5.11 18.28
C GLU A 248 6.42 -4.56 16.84
N ALA A 249 6.14 -5.40 15.84
CA ALA A 249 6.00 -4.99 14.45
C ALA A 249 4.89 -3.95 14.25
N ALA A 250 3.75 -4.09 14.96
CA ALA A 250 2.65 -3.14 14.88
C ALA A 250 3.02 -1.83 15.58
N LEU A 251 3.67 -1.90 16.74
CA LEU A 251 4.18 -0.72 17.46
C LEU A 251 5.18 0.04 16.58
N ASN A 252 6.15 -0.66 15.99
CA ASN A 252 7.12 -0.05 15.10
C ASN A 252 6.52 0.49 13.81
N TYR A 253 5.30 0.11 13.43
CA TYR A 253 4.65 0.65 12.23
C TYR A 253 3.76 1.85 12.57
N TYR A 254 2.75 1.65 13.41
CA TYR A 254 1.74 2.65 13.72
C TYR A 254 2.19 3.70 14.75
N LEU A 255 3.25 3.44 15.52
CA LEU A 255 3.73 4.35 16.58
C LEU A 255 4.91 5.25 16.13
N ASN A 256 5.43 5.06 14.91
CA ASN A 256 6.47 5.93 14.38
C ASN A 256 5.91 7.35 14.18
N GLU A 257 6.37 8.28 15.01
CA GLU A 257 5.99 9.71 15.10
C GLU A 257 4.90 10.11 16.11
N ASP A 258 4.77 9.35 17.21
CA ASP A 258 4.40 9.89 18.53
C ASP A 258 2.93 10.37 18.69
N LEU A 259 1.93 9.59 18.25
CA LEU A 259 0.50 9.97 18.45
C LEU A 259 -0.60 8.88 18.31
N TYR A 260 -0.33 7.59 18.53
CA TYR A 260 -1.41 6.59 18.58
C TYR A 260 -1.39 5.76 19.87
N LEU A 261 -2.55 5.72 20.54
CA LEU A 261 -2.78 5.03 21.80
C LEU A 261 -3.52 3.72 21.48
N PHE A 262 -2.78 2.69 21.08
CA PHE A 262 -3.31 1.33 21.03
C PHE A 262 -2.49 0.45 21.99
N ASP A 263 -3.16 -0.04 23.03
CA ASP A 263 -2.50 -0.74 24.14
C ASP A 263 -2.56 -2.26 23.96
N ASN A 264 -3.46 -2.75 23.11
CA ASN A 264 -3.82 -4.15 23.01
C ASN A 264 -3.88 -4.61 21.54
N LEU A 265 -3.93 -5.92 21.36
CA LEU A 265 -3.98 -6.55 20.04
C LEU A 265 -5.29 -6.25 19.30
N TYR A 266 -6.40 -6.01 20.01
CA TYR A 266 -7.69 -5.65 19.39
C TYR A 266 -7.58 -4.35 18.58
N ASP A 267 -6.96 -3.32 19.16
CA ASP A 267 -6.76 -2.03 18.51
C ASP A 267 -5.87 -2.15 17.24
N VAL A 268 -4.89 -3.05 17.25
CA VAL A 268 -4.06 -3.34 16.06
C VAL A 268 -4.90 -3.92 14.93
N PHE A 269 -5.76 -4.91 15.22
CA PHE A 269 -6.65 -5.48 14.21
C PHE A 269 -7.72 -4.48 13.73
N VAL A 270 -8.12 -3.52 14.57
CA VAL A 270 -8.98 -2.40 14.16
C VAL A 270 -8.26 -1.52 13.13
N ASN A 271 -7.01 -1.16 13.38
CA ASN A 271 -6.22 -0.36 12.44
C ASN A 271 -6.05 -1.08 11.10
N ILE A 272 -5.67 -2.37 11.13
CA ILE A 272 -5.54 -3.18 9.92
C ILE A 272 -6.87 -3.21 9.14
N ARG A 273 -7.99 -3.48 9.81
CA ARG A 273 -9.32 -3.46 9.17
C ARG A 273 -9.62 -2.11 8.51
N ASP A 274 -9.28 -1.02 9.18
CA ASP A 274 -9.56 0.33 8.67
C ASP A 274 -8.66 0.68 7.48
N ASP A 275 -7.40 0.22 7.49
CA ASP A 275 -6.47 0.28 6.35
C ASP A 275 -7.06 -0.47 5.13
N GLU A 276 -7.62 -1.68 5.32
CA GLU A 276 -8.30 -2.43 4.24
C GLU A 276 -9.50 -1.66 3.65
N ALA A 277 -10.22 -0.92 4.49
CA ALA A 277 -11.33 -0.08 4.02
C ALA A 277 -10.84 1.09 3.17
N GLU A 278 -9.68 1.67 3.51
CA GLU A 278 -9.02 2.71 2.72
C GLU A 278 -8.49 2.15 1.39
N HIS A 279 -7.93 0.94 1.39
CA HIS A 279 -7.51 0.25 0.17
C HIS A 279 -8.70 0.02 -0.78
N CYS A 280 -9.85 -0.42 -0.25
CA CYS A 280 -11.07 -0.57 -1.05
C CYS A 280 -11.51 0.74 -1.70
N LYS A 281 -11.52 1.85 -0.95
CA LYS A 281 -11.87 3.18 -1.50
C LYS A 281 -10.89 3.62 -2.58
N THR A 282 -9.60 3.40 -2.35
CA THR A 282 -8.52 3.77 -3.27
C THR A 282 -8.61 2.98 -4.57
N MET A 283 -8.81 1.66 -4.51
CA MET A 283 -9.01 0.82 -5.69
C MET A 283 -10.25 1.22 -6.48
N LYS A 284 -11.34 1.57 -5.79
CA LYS A 284 -12.54 2.09 -6.43
C LYS A 284 -12.29 3.42 -7.14
N ALA A 285 -11.58 4.35 -6.49
CA ALA A 285 -11.22 5.64 -7.10
C ALA A 285 -10.33 5.46 -8.34
N CYS A 286 -9.44 4.47 -8.34
CA CYS A 286 -8.56 4.16 -9.47
C CYS A 286 -9.30 3.64 -10.71
N GLN A 287 -10.54 3.17 -10.60
CA GLN A 287 -11.34 2.72 -11.75
C GLN A 287 -11.80 3.86 -12.66
N THR A 288 -11.85 5.10 -12.14
CA THR A 288 -12.24 6.30 -12.89
C THR A 288 -11.01 7.18 -13.10
N HIS A 289 -10.71 7.51 -14.37
CA HIS A 289 -9.55 8.35 -14.72
C HIS A 289 -9.60 9.73 -14.05
N GLY A 290 -8.44 10.24 -13.62
CA GLY A 290 -8.29 11.59 -13.09
C GLY A 290 -8.72 11.81 -11.64
N THR A 291 -9.18 10.77 -10.94
CA THR A 291 -9.69 10.89 -9.56
C THR A 291 -8.56 11.00 -8.52
N LEU A 292 -7.39 10.41 -8.77
CA LEU A 292 -6.23 10.57 -7.89
C LEU A 292 -5.49 11.87 -8.21
N ARG A 293 -5.46 12.78 -7.24
CA ARG A 293 -4.77 14.07 -7.33
C ARG A 293 -3.82 14.23 -6.15
N SER A 294 -2.52 14.36 -6.41
CA SER A 294 -1.57 14.67 -5.34
C SER A 294 -1.84 16.05 -4.73
N PRO A 295 -1.70 16.22 -3.40
CA PRO A 295 -1.70 17.54 -2.76
C PRO A 295 -0.63 18.51 -3.31
N HIS A 296 0.40 17.99 -3.95
CA HIS A 296 1.47 18.77 -4.61
C HIS A 296 1.23 18.99 -6.10
N SER A 297 0.10 18.55 -6.65
CA SER A 297 -0.30 18.92 -8.00
C SER A 297 -0.71 20.39 -8.00
N MET A 298 0.21 21.26 -8.41
CA MET A 298 -0.09 22.68 -8.59
C MET A 298 -1.31 22.79 -9.52
N PRO A 299 -2.36 23.53 -9.14
CA PRO A 299 -3.36 23.94 -10.13
C PRO A 299 -2.63 24.81 -11.15
N ASN A 300 -2.37 24.26 -12.34
CA ASN A 300 -1.94 25.07 -13.47
C ASN A 300 -3.09 26.04 -13.77
N CYS A 301 -2.94 27.28 -13.33
CA CYS A 301 -3.48 28.51 -13.92
C CYS A 301 -3.17 29.68 -12.97
N LEU A 302 -1.96 30.22 -13.08
CA LEU A 302 -1.76 31.66 -12.90
C LEU A 302 -1.42 32.24 -14.27
N GLU A 303 -1.96 33.42 -14.51
CA GLU A 303 -2.32 34.00 -15.79
C GLU A 303 -1.20 34.15 -16.83
N ALA A 304 -1.66 34.16 -18.08
CA ALA A 304 -1.03 34.72 -19.28
C ALA A 304 0.24 34.05 -19.82
N ASP A 305 0.11 33.69 -21.10
CA ASP A 305 1.15 33.50 -22.11
C ASP A 305 1.69 32.07 -22.32
N THR A 306 1.06 31.43 -23.32
CA THR A 306 1.65 30.61 -24.38
C THR A 306 2.44 29.35 -23.97
N GLU A 307 1.74 28.22 -24.09
CA GLU A 307 2.25 26.92 -24.57
C GLU A 307 3.31 26.20 -23.72
N CYS A 308 2.84 25.59 -22.63
CA CYS A 308 3.38 24.33 -22.12
C CYS A 308 2.22 23.32 -21.99
N VAL A 309 1.63 22.96 -23.12
CA VAL A 309 0.77 21.77 -23.20
C VAL A 309 1.70 20.60 -23.50
N ILE A 310 2.16 19.90 -22.46
CA ILE A 310 2.55 18.50 -22.65
C ILE A 310 1.24 17.79 -23.00
N PRO A 311 1.07 17.22 -24.20
CA PRO A 311 -0.15 16.50 -24.51
C PRO A 311 -0.25 15.34 -23.51
N GLU A 312 -1.32 15.32 -22.71
CA GLU A 312 -1.71 14.12 -21.99
C GLU A 312 -2.04 13.06 -23.07
N ASN A 313 -1.04 12.29 -23.49
CA ASN A 313 -1.26 11.09 -24.29
C ASN A 313 -1.84 10.03 -23.35
N ASP A 314 -3.03 10.27 -22.83
CA ASP A 314 -3.74 9.31 -22.00
C ASP A 314 -4.10 8.13 -22.88
N CYS A 315 -3.65 6.93 -22.51
CA CYS A 315 -3.92 5.69 -23.22
C CYS A 315 -4.62 4.71 -22.29
N GLU A 316 -5.75 4.16 -22.73
CA GLU A 316 -6.51 3.14 -22.00
C GLU A 316 -5.91 1.75 -22.25
N GLY A 317 -4.82 1.43 -21.54
CA GLY A 317 -4.15 0.13 -21.63
C GLY A 317 -3.29 -0.05 -22.88
N ILE A 318 -2.66 -1.23 -23.01
CA ILE A 318 -1.61 -1.45 -24.01
C ILE A 318 -2.11 -1.35 -25.45
N VAL A 319 -3.37 -1.75 -25.70
CA VAL A 319 -3.96 -1.73 -27.04
C VAL A 319 -4.15 -0.29 -27.53
N ASP A 320 -4.62 0.58 -26.66
CA ASP A 320 -4.77 2.01 -26.97
C ASP A 320 -3.41 2.70 -27.07
N CYS A 321 -2.46 2.38 -26.19
CA CYS A 321 -1.07 2.86 -26.26
C CYS A 321 -0.43 2.52 -27.62
N VAL A 322 -0.51 1.25 -28.02
CA VAL A 322 0.07 0.77 -29.28
C VAL A 322 -0.63 1.42 -30.47
N LYS A 323 -1.97 1.52 -30.44
CA LYS A 323 -2.74 2.17 -31.51
C LYS A 323 -2.34 3.64 -31.67
N LYS A 324 -2.27 4.39 -30.58
CA LYS A 324 -1.86 5.81 -30.56
C LYS A 324 -0.41 6.01 -30.99
N SER A 325 0.48 5.08 -30.63
CA SER A 325 1.88 5.10 -31.06
C SER A 325 2.07 4.77 -32.54
N LEU A 326 1.17 3.99 -33.15
CA LEU A 326 1.22 3.65 -34.58
C LEU A 326 0.58 4.71 -35.48
N THR A 327 -0.28 5.57 -34.94
CA THR A 327 -0.91 6.70 -35.67
C THR A 327 -0.16 8.02 -35.53
N LYS A 328 0.99 8.07 -34.86
CA LYS A 328 1.85 9.26 -34.75
C LYS A 328 2.91 9.33 -35.83
#